data_AF-A0A819VJ55-F1
#
_entry.id   AF-A0A819VJ55-F1
#
_cell.length_a   1.000
_cell.length_b   1.000
_cell.length_c   1.000
_cell.angle_alpha   90.00
_cell.angle_beta   90.00
_cell.angle_gamma   90.00
#
_symmetry.space_group_name_H-M   'P 1'
#
loop_
_entity.id
_entity.type
_entity.pdbx_description
1 polymer ?
#
loop_
_entity_poly.entity_id
_entity_poly.type
_entity_poly.pdbx_seq_one_letter_code
_entity_poly.pdbx_strand_id
1 'polypeptide(L)'
;MGCSQSATIGIQSESEIFPGSTHTSQETIPNRNKRVEKLPALERVSLNNVREHHQRFSLCSPTPGESHQTRIQLQNFDELNHFEYTFINVLLLGESGVGKSTFINAIVNYLKFDTIEQACSGQPIVLMPVSFLLTVGDNFEERIIRFGNEDPNEDHHHPGQSVTQHCRSYVFTIGTRTKIRLIDTPGMGDTRGSDQDNLNMQHILSFINNLSHLNAICILLKPNESRLNVVFRSYFSQLTDFLGENIRNNIIFCFTNTRGTFFTPGNTAPLLKEILGKFSIKNIPFKKSNTFCFDSESFRYLIAIQNGINFDDYQKEEYKESWINSVNESNRFLGYICGALKTYPSDEWKSINHAQFQINQMIRPILETIRNLFRNLILYEEKSSTQLIKLCPSVVAHSSTICIKCNRVPKDYNEFWIYPDDLHTFSNKCLNCRCSRNRHIDINYKLDYELSNNVNKQFIDEIKLKSDQLNQAIFEFGCFFVDTSRTLKTNDLILSFLNQMIEEENQICQLKTNNNLNLILYKQLNQFKEEYEQRQNVSISNKNSINLNKIYILSQNISRIDLIEKQIDVIKQYHRTYMNEQEKQLL
;
A
#
# COMPACT_ATOMS: atom_id res chain seq x y z
N MET A 1 27.79 -64.70 24.38
CA MET A 1 27.30 -64.34 23.03
C MET A 1 26.00 -65.10 22.82
N GLY A 2 24.89 -64.44 23.12
CA GLY A 2 23.60 -65.08 23.40
C GLY A 2 22.68 -65.17 22.18
N CYS A 3 22.01 -66.31 22.09
CA CYS A 3 21.08 -66.74 21.06
C CYS A 3 19.70 -66.06 21.14
N SER A 4 19.08 -65.95 19.96
CA SER A 4 17.65 -65.99 19.63
C SER A 4 16.58 -66.01 20.75
N GLN A 5 15.56 -65.16 20.62
CA GLN A 5 14.18 -65.55 20.24
C GLN A 5 13.22 -64.36 20.28
N SER A 6 12.29 -64.36 19.33
CA SER A 6 11.04 -63.60 19.28
C SER A 6 10.12 -63.91 20.46
N ALA A 7 9.46 -62.90 21.04
CA ALA A 7 8.31 -63.08 21.92
C ALA A 7 7.32 -61.92 21.82
N THR A 8 6.06 -62.28 21.59
CA THR A 8 4.84 -61.47 21.68
C THR A 8 4.24 -61.66 23.07
N ILE A 9 3.99 -60.58 23.82
CA ILE A 9 3.09 -60.49 25.01
C ILE A 9 2.70 -58.99 25.07
N GLY A 10 1.46 -58.52 25.02
CA GLY A 10 0.28 -58.86 25.82
C GLY A 10 0.25 -58.03 27.11
N ILE A 11 -0.95 -57.66 27.62
CA ILE A 11 -1.23 -57.16 29.00
C ILE A 11 -1.11 -55.60 29.13
N GLN A 12 -2.01 -54.81 29.74
CA GLN A 12 -3.21 -55.01 30.56
C GLN A 12 -4.15 -53.78 30.46
N SER A 13 -5.44 -54.05 30.56
CA SER A 13 -6.47 -53.14 31.04
C SER A 13 -6.36 -52.96 32.56
N GLU A 14 -6.33 -51.72 33.05
CA GLU A 14 -6.72 -51.41 34.43
C GLU A 14 -7.76 -50.30 34.45
N SER A 15 -8.93 -50.70 34.91
CA SER A 15 -10.05 -49.90 35.37
C SER A 15 -9.77 -49.38 36.78
N GLU A 16 -9.83 -48.08 36.98
CA GLU A 16 -10.08 -47.52 38.31
C GLU A 16 -11.38 -46.71 38.32
N ILE A 17 -12.18 -47.00 39.35
CA ILE A 17 -13.57 -46.65 39.56
C ILE A 17 -13.62 -45.75 40.82
N PHE A 18 -14.14 -44.52 40.61
CA PHE A 18 -14.91 -43.64 41.52
C PHE A 18 -14.22 -42.97 42.74
N PRO A 19 -14.79 -41.88 43.33
CA PRO A 19 -16.11 -41.24 43.16
C PRO A 19 -16.04 -39.75 42.74
N GLY A 20 -17.06 -39.09 42.17
CA GLY A 20 -18.43 -38.99 42.64
C GLY A 20 -18.60 -37.79 43.59
N SER A 21 -18.67 -36.56 43.06
CA SER A 21 -19.32 -35.45 43.75
C SER A 21 -20.17 -34.63 42.78
N THR A 22 -21.47 -34.70 43.05
CA THR A 22 -22.57 -34.02 42.41
C THR A 22 -22.59 -32.55 42.80
N HIS A 23 -22.56 -31.66 41.81
CA HIS A 23 -23.24 -30.36 41.92
C HIS A 23 -24.02 -30.10 40.62
N THR A 24 -25.31 -30.39 40.70
CA THR A 24 -26.35 -29.96 39.77
C THR A 24 -26.60 -28.47 39.97
N SER A 25 -26.20 -27.65 39.00
CA SER A 25 -26.81 -26.35 38.76
C SER A 25 -27.37 -26.36 37.35
N GLN A 26 -28.69 -26.55 37.26
CA GLN A 26 -29.47 -26.26 36.07
C GLN A 26 -29.34 -24.76 35.77
N GLU A 27 -28.53 -24.40 34.77
CA GLU A 27 -28.68 -23.11 34.08
C GLU A 27 -29.42 -23.34 32.76
N THR A 28 -30.56 -22.70 32.69
CA THR A 28 -31.50 -22.63 31.58
C THR A 28 -30.83 -22.08 30.32
N ILE A 29 -30.92 -22.83 29.22
CA ILE A 29 -30.50 -22.41 27.88
C ILE A 29 -31.38 -21.23 27.44
N PRO A 30 -30.84 -20.03 27.16
CA PRO A 30 -31.62 -18.96 26.55
C PRO A 30 -31.72 -19.24 25.05
N ASN A 31 -32.96 -19.36 24.60
CA ASN A 31 -33.40 -19.49 23.21
C ASN A 31 -32.73 -18.42 22.32
N ARG A 32 -31.72 -18.82 21.52
CA ARG A 32 -31.03 -17.93 20.55
C ARG A 32 -31.81 -17.88 19.24
N ASN A 33 -32.89 -17.10 19.21
CA ASN A 33 -33.42 -16.51 17.98
C ASN A 33 -33.10 -15.02 17.97
N LYS A 34 -31.82 -14.66 17.84
CA LYS A 34 -31.42 -13.34 17.35
C LYS A 34 -31.12 -13.47 15.87
N ARG A 35 -32.10 -13.05 15.08
CA ARG A 35 -32.00 -12.80 13.63
C ARG A 35 -30.77 -11.89 13.43
N VAL A 36 -29.73 -12.41 12.78
CA VAL A 36 -28.65 -11.57 12.27
C VAL A 36 -29.27 -10.67 11.21
N GLU A 37 -29.33 -9.36 11.45
CA GLU A 37 -29.74 -8.40 10.43
C GLU A 37 -28.74 -8.48 9.27
N LYS A 38 -29.24 -8.79 8.08
CA LYS A 38 -28.46 -8.86 6.84
C LYS A 38 -27.89 -7.46 6.54
N LEU A 39 -26.59 -7.41 6.25
CA LEU A 39 -26.02 -6.29 5.49
C LEU A 39 -26.70 -6.23 4.12
N PRO A 40 -27.01 -5.04 3.57
CA PRO A 40 -27.61 -4.92 2.25
C PRO A 40 -26.66 -5.53 1.20
N ALA A 41 -27.21 -6.43 0.37
CA ALA A 41 -26.53 -6.91 -0.84
C ALA A 41 -26.09 -5.71 -1.70
N LEU A 42 -25.06 -5.91 -2.54
CA LEU A 42 -24.70 -4.99 -3.63
C LEU A 42 -25.98 -4.40 -4.24
N GLU A 43 -26.15 -3.08 -4.18
CA GLU A 43 -27.41 -2.45 -4.60
C GLU A 43 -27.75 -2.87 -6.02
N ARG A 44 -28.96 -3.44 -6.19
CA ARG A 44 -29.50 -3.86 -7.48
C ARG A 44 -29.79 -2.62 -8.33
N VAL A 45 -28.83 -2.19 -9.15
CA VAL A 45 -29.14 -1.30 -10.26
C VAL A 45 -29.80 -2.13 -11.36
N SER A 46 -31.14 -2.20 -11.32
CA SER A 46 -31.91 -2.60 -12.49
C SER A 46 -31.79 -1.49 -13.54
N LEU A 47 -31.24 -1.83 -14.71
CA LEU A 47 -31.12 -0.95 -15.89
C LEU A 47 -32.46 -0.35 -16.37
N ASN A 48 -33.60 -0.75 -15.80
CA ASN A 48 -34.93 -0.29 -16.21
C ASN A 48 -35.44 0.96 -15.45
N ASN A 49 -34.90 1.29 -14.26
CA ASN A 49 -35.41 2.43 -13.47
C ASN A 49 -34.89 3.79 -13.93
N VAL A 50 -33.90 3.82 -14.83
CA VAL A 50 -33.45 5.08 -15.46
C VAL A 50 -34.42 5.56 -16.55
N ARG A 51 -35.25 4.67 -17.12
CA ARG A 51 -36.16 5.03 -18.22
C ARG A 51 -37.49 5.64 -17.77
N GLU A 52 -38.00 5.31 -16.58
CA GLU A 52 -39.31 5.80 -16.14
C GLU A 52 -39.29 7.24 -15.60
N HIS A 53 -38.14 7.75 -15.14
CA HIS A 53 -38.00 9.16 -14.77
C HIS A 53 -37.79 10.11 -15.97
N HIS A 54 -37.60 9.58 -17.18
CA HIS A 54 -37.43 10.38 -18.41
C HIS A 54 -38.74 10.64 -19.19
N GLN A 55 -39.90 10.18 -18.72
CA GLN A 55 -41.18 10.29 -19.46
C GLN A 55 -42.24 11.23 -18.83
N ARG A 56 -41.82 12.26 -18.10
CA ARG A 56 -42.74 13.33 -17.66
C ARG A 56 -42.20 14.73 -17.87
N PHE A 57 -41.85 15.07 -19.10
CA PHE A 57 -41.91 16.47 -19.55
C PHE A 57 -42.39 16.51 -21.01
N SER A 58 -43.61 17.02 -21.18
CA SER A 58 -44.24 17.29 -22.47
C SER A 58 -43.48 18.42 -23.18
N LEU A 59 -43.06 18.14 -24.41
CA LEU A 59 -42.53 19.13 -25.36
C LEU A 59 -43.68 20.03 -25.83
N CYS A 60 -43.80 21.23 -25.28
CA CYS A 60 -44.42 22.34 -26.00
C CYS A 60 -43.34 23.07 -26.82
N SER A 61 -43.54 23.13 -28.13
CA SER A 61 -42.64 23.73 -29.11
C SER A 61 -42.61 25.27 -29.00
N PRO A 62 -41.46 25.95 -29.17
CA PRO A 62 -41.41 27.41 -29.14
C PRO A 62 -41.79 28.02 -30.51
N THR A 63 -42.55 29.11 -30.48
CA THR A 63 -42.78 30.02 -31.61
C THR A 63 -41.53 30.86 -31.91
N PRO A 64 -41.28 31.24 -33.18
CA PRO A 64 -40.06 31.94 -33.55
C PRO A 64 -40.21 33.46 -33.38
N GLY A 65 -39.36 34.03 -32.53
CA GLY A 65 -39.15 35.48 -32.47
C GLY A 65 -39.07 36.00 -31.03
N GLU A 66 -37.88 35.95 -30.44
CA GLU A 66 -37.42 36.98 -29.50
C GLU A 66 -35.91 36.79 -29.24
N SER A 67 -35.18 37.88 -29.46
CA SER A 67 -33.73 37.99 -29.38
C SER A 67 -33.28 38.42 -27.98
N HIS A 68 -32.15 37.86 -27.55
CA HIS A 68 -31.27 38.29 -26.46
C HIS A 68 -31.68 38.01 -25.00
N GLN A 69 -30.67 37.52 -24.26
CA GLN A 69 -30.56 37.35 -22.80
C GLN A 69 -31.23 36.13 -22.15
N THR A 70 -30.58 34.96 -22.25
CA THR A 70 -30.34 34.09 -21.07
C THR A 70 -29.28 33.04 -21.42
N ARG A 71 -28.01 33.38 -21.14
CA ARG A 71 -26.89 32.44 -21.16
C ARG A 71 -26.23 32.49 -19.79
N ILE A 72 -26.99 32.08 -18.78
CA ILE A 72 -26.54 31.92 -17.39
C ILE A 72 -27.20 30.65 -16.85
N GLN A 73 -26.39 29.82 -16.18
CA GLN A 73 -26.72 28.61 -15.42
C GLN A 73 -26.92 27.29 -16.20
N LEU A 74 -25.80 26.79 -16.76
CA LEU A 74 -25.49 25.36 -16.83
C LEU A 74 -24.12 25.08 -16.17
N GLN A 75 -23.90 25.73 -15.02
CA GLN A 75 -22.89 25.35 -14.05
C GLN A 75 -23.64 25.20 -12.72
N ASN A 76 -23.36 24.12 -12.01
CA ASN A 76 -23.86 23.77 -10.67
C ASN A 76 -25.12 22.88 -10.59
N PHE A 77 -25.13 21.76 -11.32
CA PHE A 77 -25.94 20.60 -10.91
C PHE A 77 -25.12 19.41 -10.37
N ASP A 78 -23.78 19.46 -10.43
CA ASP A 78 -22.89 18.45 -9.82
C ASP A 78 -22.44 18.78 -8.40
N GLU A 79 -22.74 19.98 -7.88
CA GLU A 79 -22.31 20.43 -6.55
C GLU A 79 -23.31 20.10 -5.41
N LEU A 80 -24.39 19.38 -5.68
CA LEU A 80 -25.49 19.21 -4.69
C LEU A 80 -25.71 17.79 -4.14
N ASN A 81 -24.81 16.81 -4.38
CA ASN A 81 -24.86 15.50 -3.69
C ASN A 81 -23.49 14.78 -3.64
N HIS A 82 -22.44 15.41 -3.10
CA HIS A 82 -21.25 14.65 -2.68
C HIS A 82 -21.57 13.91 -1.36
N PHE A 83 -22.21 12.75 -1.43
CA PHE A 83 -22.21 11.83 -0.30
C PHE A 83 -20.79 11.29 -0.14
N GLU A 84 -20.11 11.69 0.94
CA GLU A 84 -18.77 11.20 1.26
C GLU A 84 -18.85 9.70 1.60
N TYR A 85 -18.29 8.86 0.72
CA TYR A 85 -18.23 7.42 0.96
C TYR A 85 -17.25 7.10 2.09
N THR A 86 -17.65 6.22 3.01
CA THR A 86 -16.74 5.66 4.00
C THR A 86 -15.99 4.49 3.37
N PHE A 87 -14.65 4.56 3.36
CA PHE A 87 -13.81 3.48 2.86
C PHE A 87 -13.49 2.45 3.96
N ILE A 88 -13.51 1.17 3.61
CA ILE A 88 -12.97 0.06 4.39
C ILE A 88 -11.76 -0.47 3.64
N ASN A 89 -10.56 -0.11 4.08
CA ASN A 89 -9.29 -0.48 3.45
C ASN A 89 -8.77 -1.81 4.04
N VAL A 90 -8.65 -2.82 3.18
CA VAL A 90 -8.25 -4.18 3.57
C VAL A 90 -7.00 -4.57 2.80
N LEU A 91 -5.89 -4.77 3.51
CA LEU A 91 -4.64 -5.25 2.94
C LEU A 91 -4.62 -6.78 2.88
N LEU A 92 -4.36 -7.38 1.72
CA LEU A 92 -4.19 -8.83 1.59
C LEU A 92 -2.71 -9.18 1.51
N LEU A 93 -2.24 -10.08 2.37
CA LEU A 93 -0.86 -10.57 2.40
C LEU A 93 -0.84 -12.10 2.42
N GLY A 94 0.15 -12.69 1.79
CA GLY A 94 0.36 -14.14 1.83
C GLY A 94 1.29 -14.61 0.72
N GLU A 95 1.78 -15.83 0.85
CA GLU A 95 2.76 -16.41 -0.08
C GLU A 95 2.23 -16.46 -1.53
N SER A 96 3.16 -16.50 -2.48
CA SER A 96 2.84 -16.74 -3.88
C SER A 96 2.06 -18.05 -4.04
N GLY A 97 0.95 -18.00 -4.78
CA GLY A 97 0.08 -19.18 -4.95
C GLY A 97 -0.80 -19.54 -3.76
N VAL A 98 -0.88 -18.70 -2.71
CA VAL A 98 -1.87 -18.87 -1.62
C VAL A 98 -3.31 -18.59 -2.06
N GLY A 99 -3.51 -17.95 -3.22
CA GLY A 99 -4.84 -17.67 -3.77
C GLY A 99 -5.41 -16.28 -3.48
N LYS A 100 -4.58 -15.24 -3.29
CA LYS A 100 -5.03 -13.84 -3.08
C LYS A 100 -5.94 -13.34 -4.20
N SER A 101 -5.48 -13.39 -5.45
CA SER A 101 -6.26 -12.94 -6.63
C SER A 101 -7.52 -13.78 -6.83
N THR A 102 -7.43 -15.10 -6.63
CA THR A 102 -8.59 -16.00 -6.68
C THR A 102 -9.61 -15.67 -5.60
N PHE A 103 -9.16 -15.35 -4.38
CA PHE A 103 -10.03 -14.92 -3.27
C PHE A 103 -10.80 -13.64 -3.62
N ILE A 104 -10.15 -12.64 -4.23
CA ILE A 104 -10.81 -11.41 -4.66
C ILE A 104 -11.87 -11.70 -5.73
N ASN A 105 -11.56 -12.50 -6.74
CA ASN A 105 -12.55 -12.89 -7.75
C ASN A 105 -13.72 -13.68 -7.12
N ALA A 106 -13.41 -14.63 -6.24
CA ALA A 106 -14.41 -15.48 -5.62
C ALA A 106 -15.36 -14.68 -4.72
N ILE A 107 -14.84 -13.81 -3.84
CA ILE A 107 -15.67 -13.07 -2.88
C ILE A 107 -16.69 -12.17 -3.60
N VAL A 108 -16.31 -11.50 -4.69
CA VAL A 108 -17.25 -10.64 -5.43
C VAL A 108 -18.40 -11.45 -6.04
N ASN A 109 -18.13 -12.68 -6.51
CA ASN A 109 -19.19 -13.56 -7.00
C ASN A 109 -20.07 -14.11 -5.88
N TYR A 110 -19.49 -14.49 -4.74
CA TYR A 110 -20.23 -14.95 -3.58
C TYR A 110 -21.13 -13.86 -2.97
N LEU A 111 -20.75 -12.58 -3.14
CA LEU A 111 -21.56 -11.45 -2.70
C LEU A 111 -22.65 -11.07 -3.70
N LYS A 112 -22.48 -11.42 -4.98
CA LYS A 112 -23.45 -11.13 -6.04
C LYS A 112 -24.52 -12.23 -6.19
N PHE A 113 -24.11 -13.49 -6.08
CA PHE A 113 -24.97 -14.64 -6.34
C PHE A 113 -25.14 -15.48 -5.08
N ASP A 114 -26.37 -15.55 -4.58
CA ASP A 114 -26.71 -16.30 -3.37
C ASP A 114 -26.55 -17.82 -3.58
N THR A 115 -26.72 -18.31 -4.82
CA THR A 115 -26.59 -19.72 -5.16
C THR A 115 -25.73 -19.94 -6.40
N ILE A 116 -25.12 -21.13 -6.50
CA ILE A 116 -24.31 -21.50 -7.66
C ILE A 116 -25.14 -21.53 -8.95
N GLU A 117 -26.43 -21.89 -8.89
CA GLU A 117 -27.31 -21.91 -10.05
C GLU A 117 -27.55 -20.51 -10.61
N GLN A 118 -27.70 -19.51 -9.73
CA GLN A 118 -27.77 -18.11 -10.15
C GLN A 118 -26.46 -17.67 -10.80
N ALA A 119 -25.32 -18.08 -10.25
CA ALA A 119 -24.01 -17.76 -10.80
C ALA A 119 -23.79 -18.40 -12.18
N CYS A 120 -24.14 -19.68 -12.34
CA CYS A 120 -24.04 -20.42 -13.61
C CYS A 120 -24.98 -19.87 -14.69
N SER A 121 -26.16 -19.39 -14.30
CA SER A 121 -27.11 -18.74 -15.22
C SER A 121 -26.70 -17.31 -15.59
N GLY A 122 -25.85 -16.69 -14.75
CA GLY A 122 -25.34 -15.35 -14.93
C GLY A 122 -23.97 -15.31 -15.60
N GLN A 123 -23.42 -14.09 -15.67
CA GLN A 123 -22.03 -13.86 -16.06
C GLN A 123 -21.19 -13.64 -14.78
N PRO A 124 -20.18 -14.50 -14.53
CA PRO A 124 -19.23 -14.35 -13.44
C PRO A 124 -18.51 -13.02 -13.55
N ILE A 125 -18.28 -12.40 -12.41
CA ILE A 125 -17.45 -11.21 -12.33
C ILE A 125 -16.00 -11.65 -12.20
N VAL A 126 -15.14 -11.21 -13.11
CA VAL A 126 -13.70 -11.49 -13.06
C VAL A 126 -12.94 -10.17 -13.17
N LEU A 127 -12.29 -9.75 -12.08
CA LEU A 127 -11.59 -8.46 -12.00
C LEU A 127 -10.14 -8.54 -12.50
N MET A 128 -9.58 -9.74 -12.43
CA MET A 128 -8.26 -10.09 -12.92
C MET A 128 -8.31 -11.49 -13.51
N PRO A 129 -7.53 -11.77 -14.58
CA PRO A 129 -7.54 -13.06 -15.26
C PRO A 129 -7.31 -14.22 -14.29
N VAL A 130 -8.02 -15.31 -14.55
CA VAL A 130 -7.95 -16.56 -13.81
C VAL A 130 -7.30 -17.59 -14.71
N SER A 131 -6.26 -18.25 -14.22
CA SER A 131 -5.58 -19.35 -14.90
C SER A 131 -5.28 -20.47 -13.91
N PHE A 132 -5.74 -21.69 -14.20
CA PHE A 132 -5.42 -22.87 -13.39
C PHE A 132 -5.43 -24.16 -14.21
N LEU A 133 -4.63 -25.12 -13.75
CA LEU A 133 -4.66 -26.49 -14.25
C LEU A 133 -5.82 -27.27 -13.60
N LEU A 134 -6.57 -28.00 -14.42
CA LEU A 134 -7.58 -28.97 -14.02
C LEU A 134 -7.26 -30.31 -14.68
N THR A 135 -7.41 -31.41 -13.94
CA THR A 135 -7.34 -32.77 -14.49
C THR A 135 -8.75 -33.33 -14.63
N VAL A 136 -9.05 -33.96 -15.77
CA VAL A 136 -10.39 -34.49 -16.09
C VAL A 136 -10.31 -35.96 -16.52
N GLY A 137 -11.31 -36.74 -16.10
CA GLY A 137 -11.45 -38.15 -16.46
C GLY A 137 -10.42 -39.06 -15.80
N ASP A 138 -10.58 -40.37 -16.05
CA ASP A 138 -9.78 -41.42 -15.39
C ASP A 138 -8.30 -41.43 -15.81
N ASN A 139 -7.99 -40.81 -16.95
CA ASN A 139 -6.63 -40.71 -17.49
C ASN A 139 -5.90 -39.44 -17.04
N PHE A 140 -6.48 -38.65 -16.13
CA PHE A 140 -5.92 -37.38 -15.64
C PHE A 140 -5.59 -36.40 -16.77
N GLU A 141 -6.49 -36.25 -17.75
CA GLU A 141 -6.26 -35.32 -18.86
C GLU A 141 -6.08 -33.89 -18.35
N GLU A 142 -4.92 -33.31 -18.63
CA GLU A 142 -4.57 -31.96 -18.23
C GLU A 142 -5.26 -30.90 -19.10
N ARG A 143 -5.98 -29.97 -18.48
CA ARG A 143 -6.59 -28.82 -19.13
C ARG A 143 -6.24 -27.54 -18.39
N ILE A 144 -5.65 -26.58 -19.10
CA ILE A 144 -5.42 -25.23 -18.57
C ILE A 144 -6.68 -24.41 -18.82
N ILE A 145 -7.39 -24.10 -17.75
CA ILE A 145 -8.58 -23.23 -17.79
C ILE A 145 -8.10 -21.79 -17.69
N ARG A 146 -8.52 -20.95 -18.65
CA ARG A 146 -8.26 -19.50 -18.65
C ARG A 146 -9.56 -18.74 -18.77
N PHE A 147 -9.71 -17.67 -17.99
CA PHE A 147 -10.88 -16.80 -18.07
C PHE A 147 -10.53 -15.35 -17.73
N GLY A 148 -11.09 -14.41 -18.46
CA GLY A 148 -10.78 -12.98 -18.36
C GLY A 148 -9.70 -12.55 -19.36
N ASN A 149 -9.56 -11.23 -19.51
CA ASN A 149 -8.57 -10.64 -20.42
C ASN A 149 -7.19 -10.66 -19.79
N GLU A 150 -6.14 -10.76 -20.62
CA GLU A 150 -4.76 -10.62 -20.17
C GLU A 150 -4.56 -9.28 -19.43
N ASP A 151 -3.77 -9.34 -18.37
CA ASP A 151 -3.48 -8.19 -17.51
C ASP A 151 -1.97 -8.10 -17.32
N PRO A 152 -1.33 -6.98 -17.69
CA PRO A 152 0.13 -6.84 -17.58
C PRO A 152 0.62 -6.87 -16.13
N ASN A 153 -0.27 -6.76 -15.14
CA ASN A 153 0.08 -6.90 -13.72
C ASN A 153 0.03 -8.36 -13.22
N GLU A 154 -0.38 -9.32 -14.06
CA GLU A 154 -0.49 -10.75 -13.72
C GLU A 154 0.47 -11.59 -14.58
N ASP A 155 1.45 -12.24 -13.95
CA ASP A 155 2.38 -13.14 -14.62
C ASP A 155 2.13 -14.60 -14.22
N HIS A 156 1.51 -15.36 -15.14
CA HIS A 156 1.25 -16.78 -14.96
C HIS A 156 2.30 -17.69 -15.63
N HIS A 157 3.33 -17.13 -16.27
CA HIS A 157 4.27 -17.90 -17.09
C HIS A 157 5.50 -18.40 -16.30
N HIS A 158 5.73 -17.89 -15.09
CA HIS A 158 6.91 -18.20 -14.29
C HIS A 158 6.54 -18.81 -12.94
N PRO A 159 6.45 -20.16 -12.85
CA PRO A 159 6.13 -20.85 -11.60
C PRO A 159 7.08 -20.46 -10.46
N GLY A 160 6.51 -20.13 -9.30
CA GLY A 160 7.26 -19.73 -8.10
C GLY A 160 7.63 -18.24 -8.03
N GLN A 161 7.38 -17.43 -9.07
CA GLN A 161 7.37 -15.98 -8.93
C GLN A 161 6.02 -15.51 -8.39
N SER A 162 5.98 -14.28 -7.86
CA SER A 162 4.69 -13.64 -7.58
C SER A 162 3.91 -13.50 -8.88
N VAL A 163 2.63 -13.86 -8.87
CA VAL A 163 1.74 -13.65 -10.02
C VAL A 163 1.42 -12.16 -10.15
N THR A 164 0.93 -11.54 -9.07
CA THR A 164 0.73 -10.10 -8.98
C THR A 164 2.08 -9.36 -8.96
N GLN A 165 2.32 -8.44 -9.90
CA GLN A 165 3.59 -7.70 -9.98
C GLN A 165 3.63 -6.43 -9.13
N HIS A 166 2.53 -5.68 -9.10
CA HIS A 166 2.38 -4.45 -8.34
C HIS A 166 1.09 -4.47 -7.51
N CYS A 167 1.12 -3.77 -6.38
CA CYS A 167 -0.07 -3.59 -5.54
C CYS A 167 -1.20 -2.96 -6.33
N ARG A 168 -2.41 -3.51 -6.20
CA ARG A 168 -3.60 -3.02 -6.91
C ARG A 168 -4.80 -3.00 -5.98
N SER A 169 -5.63 -1.97 -6.11
CA SER A 169 -6.87 -1.85 -5.35
C SER A 169 -8.07 -2.27 -6.18
N TYR A 170 -8.95 -3.06 -5.56
CA TYR A 170 -10.25 -3.43 -6.12
C TYR A 170 -11.32 -2.85 -5.21
N VAL A 171 -12.12 -1.93 -5.74
CA VAL A 171 -13.11 -1.17 -4.97
C VAL A 171 -14.51 -1.52 -5.40
N PHE A 172 -15.36 -1.91 -4.45
CA PHE A 172 -16.79 -2.14 -4.67
C PHE A 172 -17.63 -1.52 -3.56
N THR A 173 -18.85 -1.12 -3.91
CA THR A 173 -19.79 -0.46 -2.99
C THR A 173 -20.60 -1.50 -2.23
N ILE A 174 -20.77 -1.32 -0.93
CA ILE A 174 -21.67 -2.12 -0.09
C ILE A 174 -22.68 -1.19 0.59
N GLY A 175 -23.97 -1.47 0.40
CA GLY A 175 -25.04 -0.57 0.80
C GLY A 175 -24.96 0.78 0.08
N THR A 176 -25.39 1.85 0.73
CA THR A 176 -25.52 3.17 0.09
C THR A 176 -24.29 4.06 0.20
N ARG A 177 -23.44 3.87 1.23
CA ARG A 177 -22.37 4.82 1.59
C ARG A 177 -21.04 4.20 1.98
N THR A 178 -20.87 2.89 1.84
CA THR A 178 -19.62 2.21 2.20
C THR A 178 -18.94 1.66 0.95
N LYS A 179 -17.65 1.94 0.79
CA LYS A 179 -16.81 1.33 -0.24
C LYS A 179 -15.79 0.43 0.41
N ILE A 180 -15.68 -0.81 -0.05
CA ILE A 180 -14.62 -1.72 0.36
C ILE A 180 -13.51 -1.65 -0.66
N ARG A 181 -12.28 -1.42 -0.19
CA ARG A 181 -11.06 -1.46 -0.98
C ARG A 181 -10.24 -2.69 -0.56
N LEU A 182 -10.23 -3.72 -1.41
CA LEU A 182 -9.32 -4.85 -1.26
C LEU A 182 -8.01 -4.52 -1.97
N ILE A 183 -6.90 -4.50 -1.22
CA ILE A 183 -5.57 -4.21 -1.73
C ILE A 183 -4.86 -5.54 -1.96
N ASP A 184 -4.77 -5.93 -3.22
CA ASP A 184 -3.96 -7.07 -3.64
C ASP A 184 -2.49 -6.68 -3.66
N THR A 185 -1.63 -7.62 -3.27
CA THR A 185 -0.19 -7.40 -3.13
C THR A 185 0.60 -8.50 -3.83
N PRO A 186 1.84 -8.22 -4.26
CA PRO A 186 2.75 -9.28 -4.66
C PRO A 186 2.87 -10.37 -3.59
N GLY A 187 2.89 -11.63 -4.04
CA GLY A 187 3.11 -12.78 -3.19
C GLY A 187 4.49 -12.82 -2.57
N MET A 188 4.51 -13.33 -1.35
CA MET A 188 5.72 -13.49 -0.55
C MET A 188 6.50 -14.71 -1.03
N GLY A 189 7.83 -14.66 -0.95
CA GLY A 189 8.70 -15.80 -1.25
C GLY A 189 8.99 -15.88 -2.74
N ASP A 190 9.36 -14.73 -3.31
CA ASP A 190 9.70 -14.63 -4.72
C ASP A 190 10.97 -15.44 -5.03
N THR A 191 10.90 -16.35 -6.00
CA THR A 191 12.06 -17.11 -6.46
C THR A 191 13.19 -16.24 -7.03
N ARG A 192 12.92 -14.96 -7.32
CA ARG A 192 13.94 -13.93 -7.65
C ARG A 192 14.82 -13.53 -6.46
N GLY A 193 14.50 -13.99 -5.24
CA GLY A 193 15.34 -13.88 -4.05
C GLY A 193 14.93 -12.78 -3.07
N SER A 194 15.68 -12.69 -1.97
CA SER A 194 15.38 -11.80 -0.84
C SER A 194 15.37 -10.31 -1.20
N ASP A 195 16.17 -9.90 -2.17
CA ASP A 195 16.22 -8.50 -2.60
C ASP A 195 14.92 -8.09 -3.28
N GLN A 196 14.33 -8.97 -4.09
CA GLN A 196 13.02 -8.72 -4.70
C GLN A 196 11.91 -8.69 -3.63
N ASP A 197 11.97 -9.57 -2.63
CA ASP A 197 11.03 -9.56 -1.51
C ASP A 197 11.10 -8.24 -0.72
N ASN A 198 12.31 -7.70 -0.51
CA ASN A 198 12.49 -6.39 0.14
C ASN A 198 11.91 -5.26 -0.70
N LEU A 199 12.10 -5.28 -2.03
CA LEU A 199 11.49 -4.31 -2.94
C LEU A 199 9.96 -4.41 -2.92
N ASN A 200 9.41 -5.62 -2.95
CA ASN A 200 7.97 -5.85 -2.84
C ASN A 200 7.41 -5.29 -1.53
N MET A 201 8.10 -5.52 -0.41
CA MET A 201 7.72 -4.94 0.87
C MET A 201 7.74 -3.41 0.84
N GLN A 202 8.80 -2.79 0.32
CA GLN A 202 8.88 -1.33 0.19
C GLN A 202 7.72 -0.76 -0.65
N HIS A 203 7.37 -1.43 -1.75
CA HIS A 203 6.21 -1.06 -2.56
C HIS A 203 4.89 -1.20 -1.79
N ILE A 204 4.70 -2.27 -1.01
CA ILE A 204 3.52 -2.45 -0.17
C ILE A 204 3.41 -1.33 0.87
N LEU A 205 4.50 -1.04 1.60
CA LEU A 205 4.53 0.01 2.62
C LEU A 205 4.27 1.40 2.02
N SER A 206 4.87 1.70 0.86
CA SER A 206 4.60 2.94 0.14
C SER A 206 3.14 3.05 -0.30
N PHE A 207 2.55 1.96 -0.81
CA PHE A 207 1.16 1.92 -1.25
C PHE A 207 0.20 2.21 -0.08
N ILE A 208 0.37 1.53 1.06
CA ILE A 208 -0.52 1.72 2.21
C ILE A 208 -0.31 3.07 2.90
N ASN A 209 0.90 3.64 2.86
CA ASN A 209 1.18 4.97 3.44
C ASN A 209 0.45 6.11 2.72
N ASN A 210 -0.08 5.87 1.51
CA ASN A 210 -0.92 6.83 0.79
C ASN A 210 -2.38 6.80 1.23
N LEU A 211 -2.77 5.84 2.08
CA LEU A 211 -4.11 5.73 2.65
C LEU A 211 -4.16 6.46 3.98
N SER A 212 -5.30 7.08 4.30
CA SER A 212 -5.49 7.75 5.60
C SER A 212 -5.63 6.76 6.76
N HIS A 213 -5.97 5.50 6.47
CA HIS A 213 -6.18 4.46 7.47
C HIS A 213 -6.23 3.06 6.85
N LEU A 214 -6.07 2.04 7.70
CA LEU A 214 -6.38 0.64 7.41
C LEU A 214 -7.53 0.16 8.32
N ASN A 215 -8.33 -0.78 7.85
CA ASN A 215 -9.37 -1.43 8.64
C ASN A 215 -8.98 -2.87 8.97
N ALA A 216 -8.36 -3.57 8.03
CA ALA A 216 -7.93 -4.94 8.23
C ALA A 216 -6.63 -5.27 7.48
N ILE A 217 -5.83 -6.15 8.07
CA ILE A 217 -4.72 -6.83 7.41
C ILE A 217 -5.08 -8.31 7.40
N CYS A 218 -5.40 -8.83 6.22
CA CYS A 218 -5.70 -10.24 6.01
C CYS A 218 -4.40 -10.99 5.74
N ILE A 219 -4.05 -11.88 6.66
CA ILE A 219 -2.97 -12.84 6.46
C ILE A 219 -3.57 -14.11 5.86
N LEU A 220 -3.34 -14.31 4.56
CA LEU A 220 -3.80 -15.48 3.83
C LEU A 220 -2.80 -16.63 3.99
N LEU A 221 -3.34 -17.80 4.31
CA LEU A 221 -2.60 -19.04 4.55
C LEU A 221 -3.34 -20.22 3.90
N LYS A 222 -2.64 -21.32 3.60
CA LYS A 222 -3.28 -22.60 3.32
C LYS A 222 -3.44 -23.41 4.61
N PRO A 223 -4.45 -24.28 4.71
CA PRO A 223 -4.53 -25.28 5.75
C PRO A 223 -3.46 -26.35 5.50
N ASN A 224 -3.05 -27.02 6.57
CA ASN A 224 -2.09 -28.13 6.54
C ASN A 224 -0.69 -27.79 6.03
N GLU A 225 -0.27 -26.54 6.16
CA GLU A 225 1.14 -26.19 5.97
C GLU A 225 1.99 -26.94 7.00
N SER A 226 2.99 -27.67 6.53
CA SER A 226 3.89 -28.41 7.42
C SER A 226 4.86 -27.49 8.17
N ARG A 227 5.10 -26.27 7.64
CA ARG A 227 6.00 -25.27 8.19
C ARG A 227 5.53 -23.87 7.76
N LEU A 228 5.57 -22.91 8.69
CA LEU A 228 5.46 -21.49 8.34
C LEU A 228 6.86 -20.95 8.02
N ASN A 229 7.05 -20.51 6.78
CA ASN A 229 8.35 -20.18 6.20
C ASN A 229 9.05 -19.00 6.91
N VAL A 230 10.38 -18.94 6.83
CA VAL A 230 11.20 -17.78 7.25
C VAL A 230 10.74 -16.51 6.53
N VAL A 231 10.32 -16.63 5.27
CA VAL A 231 9.78 -15.50 4.50
C VAL A 231 8.53 -14.91 5.15
N PHE A 232 7.61 -15.76 5.64
CA PHE A 232 6.45 -15.30 6.40
C PHE A 232 6.84 -14.47 7.62
N ARG A 233 7.82 -14.95 8.39
CA ARG A 233 8.32 -14.22 9.57
C ARG A 233 8.89 -12.86 9.19
N SER A 234 9.72 -12.81 8.16
CA SER A 234 10.36 -11.57 7.70
C SER A 234 9.32 -10.53 7.29
N TYR A 235 8.36 -10.89 6.44
CA TYR A 235 7.32 -9.98 5.99
C TYR A 235 6.44 -9.50 7.13
N PHE A 236 6.00 -10.43 7.99
CA PHE A 236 5.13 -10.10 9.11
C PHE A 236 5.84 -9.16 10.10
N SER A 237 7.11 -9.44 10.43
CA SER A 237 7.95 -8.55 11.25
C SER A 237 8.10 -7.17 10.63
N GLN A 238 8.51 -7.07 9.37
CA GLN A 238 8.68 -5.77 8.69
C GLN A 238 7.41 -4.93 8.69
N LEU A 239 6.26 -5.57 8.42
CA LEU A 239 4.97 -4.89 8.44
C LEU A 239 4.60 -4.41 9.85
N THR A 240 4.72 -5.26 10.87
CA THR A 240 4.35 -4.89 12.25
C THR A 240 5.32 -3.89 12.85
N ASP A 241 6.60 -3.95 12.48
CA ASP A 241 7.63 -3.00 12.91
C ASP A 241 7.42 -1.63 12.23
N PHE A 242 6.84 -1.60 11.03
CA PHE A 242 6.44 -0.37 10.37
C PHE A 242 5.16 0.23 10.98
N LEU A 243 4.10 -0.57 11.13
CA LEU A 243 2.80 -0.08 11.59
C LEU A 243 2.75 0.18 13.10
N GLY A 244 3.58 -0.49 13.90
CA GLY A 244 3.59 -0.38 15.36
C GLY A 244 2.62 -1.33 16.07
N GLU A 245 2.67 -1.36 17.41
CA GLU A 245 2.03 -2.41 18.22
C GLU A 245 0.49 -2.43 18.15
N ASN A 246 -0.13 -1.28 17.89
CA ASN A 246 -1.59 -1.13 17.92
C ASN A 246 -2.29 -1.87 16.77
N ILE A 247 -1.57 -2.19 15.70
CA ILE A 247 -2.12 -2.90 14.53
C ILE A 247 -2.66 -4.30 14.88
N ARG A 248 -2.24 -4.92 16.00
CA ARG A 248 -2.63 -6.30 16.37
C ARG A 248 -4.12 -6.58 16.31
N ASN A 249 -4.96 -5.58 16.60
CA ASN A 249 -6.41 -5.73 16.64
C ASN A 249 -7.05 -5.75 15.24
N ASN A 250 -6.32 -5.29 14.22
CA ASN A 250 -6.75 -5.23 12.83
C ASN A 250 -6.19 -6.40 12.00
N ILE A 251 -5.35 -7.26 12.60
CA ILE A 251 -4.83 -8.46 11.95
C ILE A 251 -5.88 -9.57 12.01
N ILE A 252 -6.22 -10.11 10.84
CA ILE A 252 -7.15 -11.23 10.67
C ILE A 252 -6.51 -12.33 9.84
N PHE A 253 -6.95 -13.56 10.06
CA PHE A 253 -6.39 -14.73 9.38
C PHE A 253 -7.40 -15.32 8.41
N CYS A 254 -6.96 -15.57 7.19
CA CYS A 254 -7.81 -16.05 6.10
C CYS A 254 -7.20 -17.34 5.54
N PHE A 255 -7.78 -18.48 5.90
CA PHE A 255 -7.37 -19.76 5.34
C PHE A 255 -8.07 -19.97 4.00
N THR A 256 -7.29 -20.19 2.95
CA THR A 256 -7.77 -20.55 1.60
C THR A 256 -7.77 -22.06 1.43
N ASN A 257 -8.41 -22.62 0.41
CA ASN A 257 -8.37 -24.06 0.13
C ASN A 257 -8.84 -24.95 1.31
N THR A 258 -9.81 -24.48 2.10
CA THR A 258 -10.20 -25.15 3.36
C THR A 258 -11.22 -26.29 3.23
N ARG A 259 -11.65 -26.61 2.01
CA ARG A 259 -12.60 -27.70 1.75
C ARG A 259 -12.09 -29.04 2.32
N GLY A 260 -10.83 -29.37 2.04
CA GLY A 260 -10.19 -30.61 2.52
C GLY A 260 -9.95 -30.67 4.04
N THR A 261 -10.20 -29.57 4.76
CA THR A 261 -10.13 -29.49 6.22
C THR A 261 -11.47 -29.12 6.84
N PHE A 262 -12.57 -29.43 6.15
CA PHE A 262 -13.93 -29.18 6.63
C PHE A 262 -14.17 -27.72 7.03
N PHE A 263 -13.63 -26.78 6.25
CA PHE A 263 -13.72 -25.34 6.49
C PHE A 263 -13.09 -24.91 7.84
N THR A 264 -11.97 -25.54 8.18
CA THR A 264 -11.17 -25.20 9.38
C THR A 264 -9.71 -24.90 9.02
N PRO A 265 -8.95 -24.21 9.90
CA PRO A 265 -7.54 -23.88 9.68
C PRO A 265 -6.57 -25.06 9.53
N GLY A 266 -6.99 -26.29 9.85
CA GLY A 266 -6.15 -27.49 9.78
C GLY A 266 -4.86 -27.41 10.63
N ASN A 267 -3.83 -28.14 10.19
CA ASN A 267 -2.56 -28.26 10.94
C ASN A 267 -1.73 -26.97 10.96
N THR A 268 -2.07 -25.97 10.15
CA THR A 268 -1.38 -24.66 10.16
C THR A 268 -1.69 -23.87 11.43
N ALA A 269 -2.88 -24.04 12.03
CA ALA A 269 -3.29 -23.30 13.23
C ALA A 269 -2.35 -23.44 14.45
N PRO A 270 -1.94 -24.64 14.88
CA PRO A 270 -0.99 -24.77 15.99
C PRO A 270 0.36 -24.12 15.68
N LEU A 271 0.88 -24.25 14.45
CA LEU A 271 2.13 -23.61 14.02
C LEU A 271 2.03 -22.08 14.07
N LEU A 272 0.88 -21.55 13.63
CA LEU A 272 0.60 -20.13 13.68
C LEU A 272 0.49 -19.62 15.13
N LYS A 273 -0.13 -20.37 16.05
CA LYS A 273 -0.16 -19.97 17.46
C LYS A 273 1.25 -19.88 18.05
N GLU A 274 2.11 -20.84 17.73
CA GLU A 274 3.49 -20.86 18.22
C GLU A 274 4.31 -19.68 17.68
N ILE A 275 4.20 -19.40 16.38
CA ILE A 275 4.98 -18.31 15.74
C ILE A 275 4.51 -16.93 16.20
N LEU A 276 3.20 -16.75 16.44
CA LEU A 276 2.64 -15.49 16.92
C LEU A 276 3.19 -15.10 18.30
N GLY A 277 3.50 -16.08 19.15
CA GLY A 277 4.15 -15.83 20.45
C GLY A 277 5.59 -15.31 20.33
N LYS A 278 6.25 -15.54 19.19
CA LYS A 278 7.66 -15.19 18.97
C LYS A 278 7.88 -13.79 18.39
N PHE A 279 6.85 -13.16 17.80
CA PHE A 279 6.98 -11.80 17.28
C PHE A 279 7.09 -10.75 18.40
N SER A 280 7.64 -9.58 18.05
CA SER A 280 7.76 -8.43 18.95
C SER A 280 6.40 -7.94 19.42
N ILE A 281 5.43 -7.89 18.51
CA ILE A 281 4.04 -7.57 18.79
C ILE A 281 3.37 -8.74 19.52
N LYS A 282 2.92 -8.50 20.75
CA LYS A 282 2.29 -9.52 21.60
C LYS A 282 0.76 -9.49 21.48
N ASN A 283 0.15 -10.62 21.83
CA ASN A 283 -1.31 -10.78 21.98
C ASN A 283 -2.11 -10.52 20.69
N ILE A 284 -1.56 -10.90 19.52
CA ILE A 284 -2.34 -10.93 18.29
C ILE A 284 -3.49 -11.92 18.45
N PRO A 285 -4.76 -11.50 18.31
CA PRO A 285 -5.89 -12.41 18.48
C PRO A 285 -5.87 -13.52 17.43
N PHE A 286 -6.07 -14.77 17.85
CA PHE A 286 -6.32 -15.89 16.94
C PHE A 286 -7.52 -16.68 17.45
N LYS A 287 -8.72 -16.24 17.05
CA LYS A 287 -10.02 -16.74 17.50
C LYS A 287 -10.93 -16.97 16.29
N LYS A 288 -12.01 -17.76 16.45
CA LYS A 288 -13.00 -17.97 15.38
C LYS A 288 -13.59 -16.65 14.84
N SER A 289 -13.71 -15.62 15.69
CA SER A 289 -14.24 -14.32 15.29
C SER A 289 -13.39 -13.61 14.24
N ASN A 290 -12.06 -13.70 14.31
CA ASN A 290 -11.12 -13.01 13.41
C ASN A 290 -10.34 -13.96 12.49
N THR A 291 -10.79 -15.22 12.40
CA THR A 291 -10.23 -16.24 11.53
C THR A 291 -11.30 -16.73 10.58
N PHE A 292 -11.05 -16.68 9.29
CA PHE A 292 -11.97 -17.02 8.21
C PHE A 292 -11.42 -18.18 7.38
N CYS A 293 -12.28 -19.07 6.93
CA CYS A 293 -11.92 -20.28 6.19
C CYS A 293 -12.69 -20.29 4.88
N PHE A 294 -12.01 -19.84 3.83
CA PHE A 294 -12.55 -19.72 2.49
C PHE A 294 -12.26 -20.96 1.66
N ASP A 295 -13.18 -21.23 0.75
CA ASP A 295 -12.99 -22.13 -0.36
C ASP A 295 -13.27 -21.35 -1.66
N SER A 296 -12.31 -21.41 -2.60
CA SER A 296 -12.45 -20.79 -3.92
C SER A 296 -12.65 -21.83 -5.01
N GLU A 297 -12.74 -23.12 -4.66
CA GLU A 297 -12.92 -24.20 -5.62
C GLU A 297 -14.32 -24.16 -6.25
N SER A 298 -15.37 -23.75 -5.54
CA SER A 298 -16.70 -23.57 -6.14
C SER A 298 -16.75 -22.39 -7.14
N PHE A 299 -15.92 -21.35 -6.94
CA PHE A 299 -15.68 -20.34 -7.98
C PHE A 299 -14.89 -20.90 -9.17
N ARG A 300 -13.83 -21.70 -8.95
CA ARG A 300 -13.11 -22.38 -10.05
C ARG A 300 -14.02 -23.31 -10.85
N TYR A 301 -14.91 -24.03 -10.17
CA TYR A 301 -15.95 -24.86 -10.77
C TYR A 301 -16.89 -24.05 -11.67
N LEU A 302 -17.38 -22.89 -11.20
CA LEU A 302 -18.17 -21.97 -12.01
C LEU A 302 -17.43 -21.61 -13.31
N ILE A 303 -16.15 -21.23 -13.22
CA ILE A 303 -15.33 -20.89 -14.40
C ILE A 303 -15.10 -22.11 -15.31
N ALA A 304 -14.91 -23.30 -14.73
CA ALA A 304 -14.71 -24.54 -15.50
C ALA A 304 -15.95 -24.92 -16.32
N ILE A 305 -17.15 -24.79 -15.75
CA ILE A 305 -18.41 -25.02 -16.49
C ILE A 305 -18.52 -24.07 -17.68
N GLN A 306 -18.18 -22.80 -17.49
CA GLN A 306 -18.20 -21.82 -18.58
C GLN A 306 -17.19 -22.10 -19.69
N ASN A 307 -16.16 -22.89 -19.39
CA ASN A 307 -15.19 -23.38 -20.35
C ASN A 307 -15.55 -24.78 -20.91
N GLY A 308 -16.81 -25.22 -20.75
CA GLY A 308 -17.31 -26.47 -21.31
C GLY A 308 -16.81 -27.72 -20.60
N ILE A 309 -16.34 -27.61 -19.35
CA ILE A 309 -16.02 -28.78 -18.52
C ILE A 309 -17.31 -29.36 -17.95
N ASN A 310 -17.49 -30.67 -18.15
CA ASN A 310 -18.61 -31.42 -17.59
C ASN A 310 -18.19 -32.07 -16.28
N PHE A 311 -19.08 -32.00 -15.30
CA PHE A 311 -18.97 -32.65 -13.99
C PHE A 311 -20.13 -33.61 -13.79
N ASP A 312 -19.93 -34.68 -13.02
CA ASP A 312 -21.01 -35.60 -12.66
C ASP A 312 -21.93 -35.00 -11.59
N ASP A 313 -23.07 -35.67 -11.32
CA ASP A 313 -24.08 -35.14 -10.41
C ASP A 313 -23.61 -35.09 -8.94
N TYR A 314 -22.68 -35.96 -8.55
CA TYR A 314 -22.08 -35.95 -7.22
C TYR A 314 -21.18 -34.71 -7.04
N GLN A 315 -20.30 -34.46 -8.00
CA GLN A 315 -19.43 -33.29 -8.02
C GLN A 315 -20.24 -31.99 -8.02
N LYS A 316 -21.32 -31.91 -8.80
CA LYS A 316 -22.21 -30.74 -8.84
C LYS A 316 -22.78 -30.41 -7.45
N GLU A 317 -23.29 -31.42 -6.74
CA GLU A 317 -23.85 -31.22 -5.40
C GLU A 317 -22.77 -30.81 -4.39
N GLU A 318 -21.58 -31.42 -4.48
CA GLU A 318 -20.44 -31.08 -3.62
C GLU A 318 -20.00 -29.61 -3.80
N TYR A 319 -20.02 -29.09 -5.03
CA TYR A 319 -19.68 -27.69 -5.30
C TYR A 319 -20.80 -26.71 -4.93
N LYS A 320 -22.06 -27.15 -4.99
CA LYS A 320 -23.21 -26.40 -4.50
C LYS A 320 -23.14 -26.17 -3.00
N GLU A 321 -22.84 -27.22 -2.22
CA GLU A 321 -22.63 -27.08 -0.77
C GLU A 321 -21.43 -26.17 -0.46
N SER A 322 -20.32 -26.32 -1.19
CA SER A 322 -19.15 -25.43 -1.06
C SER A 322 -19.52 -23.96 -1.34
N TRP A 323 -20.34 -23.68 -2.35
CA TRP A 323 -20.79 -22.33 -2.66
C TRP A 323 -21.55 -21.71 -1.50
N ILE A 324 -22.53 -22.44 -0.93
CA ILE A 324 -23.33 -21.97 0.21
C ILE A 324 -22.43 -21.64 1.42
N ASN A 325 -21.48 -22.52 1.74
CA ASN A 325 -20.52 -22.29 2.81
C ASN A 325 -19.66 -21.05 2.55
N SER A 326 -19.21 -20.86 1.31
CA SER A 326 -18.37 -19.73 0.90
C SER A 326 -19.13 -18.40 0.90
N VAL A 327 -20.40 -18.38 0.51
CA VAL A 327 -21.30 -17.22 0.63
C VAL A 327 -21.49 -16.84 2.10
N ASN A 328 -21.78 -17.81 2.96
CA ASN A 328 -21.95 -17.57 4.40
C ASN A 328 -20.68 -17.01 5.05
N GLU A 329 -19.53 -17.60 4.73
CA GLU A 329 -18.25 -17.14 5.28
C GLU A 329 -17.84 -15.76 4.74
N SER A 330 -18.14 -15.46 3.47
CA SER A 330 -17.91 -14.14 2.86
C SER A 330 -18.75 -13.06 3.53
N ASN A 331 -20.03 -13.33 3.79
CA ASN A 331 -20.90 -12.42 4.53
C ASN A 331 -20.43 -12.22 5.98
N ARG A 332 -19.94 -13.29 6.64
CA ARG A 332 -19.35 -13.20 7.98
C ARG A 332 -18.09 -12.34 7.99
N PHE A 333 -17.23 -12.52 6.99
CA PHE A 333 -16.03 -11.70 6.79
C PHE A 333 -16.38 -10.23 6.64
N LEU A 334 -17.30 -9.90 5.74
CA LEU A 334 -17.77 -8.53 5.55
C LEU A 334 -18.36 -7.93 6.83
N GLY A 335 -19.23 -8.67 7.52
CA GLY A 335 -19.79 -8.21 8.79
C GLY A 335 -18.74 -7.90 9.85
N TYR A 336 -17.66 -8.68 9.88
CA TYR A 336 -16.56 -8.45 10.80
C TYR A 336 -15.73 -7.20 10.43
N ILE A 337 -15.30 -7.08 9.17
CA ILE A 337 -14.45 -5.95 8.76
C ILE A 337 -15.20 -4.61 8.74
N CYS A 338 -16.51 -4.63 8.46
CA CYS A 338 -17.34 -3.42 8.42
C CYS A 338 -17.90 -3.04 9.80
N GLY A 339 -18.15 -4.01 10.68
CA GLY A 339 -18.88 -3.77 11.93
C GLY A 339 -18.08 -3.95 13.21
N ALA A 340 -17.08 -4.84 13.23
CA ALA A 340 -16.36 -5.20 14.45
C ALA A 340 -14.97 -4.54 14.56
N LEU A 341 -14.31 -4.29 13.43
CA LEU A 341 -12.99 -3.67 13.42
C LEU A 341 -13.07 -2.15 13.51
N LYS A 342 -12.20 -1.57 14.33
CA LYS A 342 -12.01 -0.12 14.38
C LYS A 342 -11.07 0.30 13.26
N THR A 343 -11.33 1.46 12.69
CA THR A 343 -10.37 2.14 11.81
C THR A 343 -9.03 2.34 12.52
N TYR A 344 -7.94 2.04 11.83
CA TYR A 344 -6.57 2.27 12.30
C TYR A 344 -5.91 3.39 11.47
N PRO A 345 -5.94 4.65 11.95
CA PRO A 345 -5.43 5.82 11.23
C PRO A 345 -3.92 5.77 11.03
N SER A 346 -3.43 6.36 9.92
CA SER A 346 -2.00 6.48 9.64
C SER A 346 -1.22 7.25 10.70
N ASP A 347 -1.87 8.20 11.39
CA ASP A 347 -1.25 9.00 12.46
C ASP A 347 -0.94 8.19 13.73
N GLU A 348 -1.56 7.00 13.87
CA GLU A 348 -1.26 6.05 14.94
C GLU A 348 -0.08 5.13 14.60
N TRP A 349 0.47 5.19 13.39
CA TRP A 349 1.58 4.35 12.96
C TRP A 349 2.89 4.90 13.57
N LYS A 350 3.09 4.71 14.86
CA LYS A 350 4.23 5.27 15.58
C LYS A 350 5.32 4.23 15.77
N SER A 351 6.20 4.13 14.79
CA SER A 351 7.39 3.28 14.84
C SER A 351 8.64 4.02 14.35
N ILE A 352 9.81 3.43 14.62
CA ILE A 352 11.10 3.90 14.07
C ILE A 352 11.10 3.79 12.55
N ASN A 353 10.67 2.65 12.01
CA ASN A 353 10.68 2.40 10.57
C ASN A 353 9.75 3.36 9.81
N HIS A 354 8.57 3.66 10.37
CA HIS A 354 7.68 4.64 9.78
C HIS A 354 8.23 6.07 9.86
N ALA A 355 8.85 6.46 10.98
CA ALA A 355 9.50 7.77 11.09
C ALA A 355 10.64 7.92 10.07
N GLN A 356 11.50 6.90 9.91
CA GLN A 356 12.54 6.88 8.89
C GLN A 356 11.94 7.00 7.48
N PHE A 357 10.86 6.27 7.19
CA PHE A 357 10.15 6.36 5.93
C PHE A 357 9.61 7.78 5.65
N GLN A 358 8.94 8.41 6.63
CA GLN A 358 8.45 9.78 6.51
C GLN A 358 9.57 10.78 6.27
N ILE A 359 10.66 10.67 7.03
CA ILE A 359 11.83 11.55 6.86
C ILE A 359 12.41 11.39 5.46
N ASN A 360 12.59 10.15 4.96
CA ASN A 360 13.12 9.89 3.63
C ASN A 360 12.32 10.59 2.53
N GLN A 361 10.99 10.62 2.64
CA GLN A 361 10.11 11.33 1.71
C GLN A 361 10.28 12.86 1.79
N MET A 362 10.78 13.38 2.91
CA MET A 362 11.00 14.82 3.14
C MET A 362 12.44 15.29 2.88
N ILE A 363 13.43 14.39 2.73
CA ILE A 363 14.84 14.76 2.54
C ILE A 363 15.01 15.73 1.37
N ARG A 364 14.51 15.36 0.18
CA ARG A 364 14.61 16.21 -1.02
C ARG A 364 13.83 17.52 -0.84
N PRO A 365 12.55 17.53 -0.40
CA PRO A 365 11.84 18.77 -0.10
C PRO A 365 12.58 19.73 0.83
N ILE A 366 13.19 19.21 1.90
CA ILE A 366 13.93 20.03 2.87
C ILE A 366 15.22 20.57 2.25
N LEU A 367 16.05 19.71 1.67
CA LEU A 367 17.36 20.12 1.15
C LEU A 367 17.25 21.08 -0.03
N GLU A 368 16.31 20.87 -0.97
CA GLU A 368 16.10 21.83 -2.07
C GLU A 368 15.50 23.16 -1.57
N THR A 369 14.71 23.13 -0.50
CA THR A 369 14.29 24.36 0.18
C THR A 369 15.48 25.09 0.78
N ILE A 370 16.36 24.42 1.53
CA ILE A 370 17.58 25.00 2.10
C ILE A 370 18.45 25.61 0.99
N ARG A 371 18.71 24.87 -0.09
CA ARG A 371 19.49 25.33 -1.25
C ARG A 371 18.90 26.61 -1.85
N ASN A 372 17.57 26.68 -1.98
CA ASN A 372 16.91 27.88 -2.50
C ASN A 372 16.95 29.07 -1.52
N LEU A 373 16.85 28.82 -0.21
CA LEU A 373 17.01 29.87 0.80
C LEU A 373 18.43 30.46 0.76
N PHE A 374 19.47 29.62 0.66
CA PHE A 374 20.85 30.10 0.51
C PHE A 374 21.05 30.94 -0.74
N ARG A 375 20.51 30.52 -1.90
CA ARG A 375 20.54 31.33 -3.13
C ARG A 375 19.95 32.73 -2.92
N ASN A 376 18.79 32.80 -2.27
CA ASN A 376 18.11 34.06 -2.01
C ASN A 376 18.83 34.95 -0.99
N LEU A 377 19.46 34.36 0.03
CA LEU A 377 20.32 35.10 0.95
C LEU A 377 21.53 35.69 0.24
N ILE A 378 22.22 34.89 -0.59
CA ILE A 378 23.37 35.36 -1.37
C ILE A 378 22.96 36.48 -2.34
N LEU A 379 21.83 36.34 -3.06
CA LEU A 379 21.30 37.39 -3.93
C LEU A 379 21.07 38.71 -3.19
N TYR A 380 20.57 38.63 -1.96
CA TYR A 380 20.35 39.82 -1.15
C TYR A 380 21.65 40.41 -0.63
N GLU A 381 22.55 39.60 -0.07
CA GLU A 381 23.78 40.06 0.58
C GLU A 381 24.81 40.60 -0.43
N GLU A 382 24.97 39.95 -1.58
CA GLU A 382 25.98 40.34 -2.58
C GLU A 382 25.50 41.43 -3.54
N LYS A 383 24.18 41.53 -3.77
CA LYS A 383 23.63 42.41 -4.81
C LYS A 383 22.55 43.38 -4.34
N SER A 384 22.06 43.27 -3.10
CA SER A 384 20.83 43.95 -2.68
C SER A 384 19.67 43.71 -3.66
N SER A 385 19.61 42.51 -4.26
CA SER A 385 18.62 42.19 -5.29
C SER A 385 17.20 42.24 -4.73
N THR A 386 16.30 42.94 -5.44
CA THR A 386 14.86 42.93 -5.15
C THR A 386 14.12 41.81 -5.90
N GLN A 387 14.84 41.00 -6.68
CA GLN A 387 14.33 39.82 -7.37
C GLN A 387 14.92 38.57 -6.73
N LEU A 388 14.04 37.67 -6.27
CA LEU A 388 14.41 36.41 -5.64
C LEU A 388 14.00 35.23 -6.52
N ILE A 389 14.64 34.10 -6.27
CA ILE A 389 14.37 32.83 -6.94
C ILE A 389 13.27 32.11 -6.18
N LYS A 390 12.15 31.92 -6.85
CA LYS A 390 11.01 31.14 -6.37
C LYS A 390 11.14 29.71 -6.88
N LEU A 391 11.06 28.75 -5.97
CA LEU A 391 11.01 27.32 -6.27
C LEU A 391 9.55 26.89 -6.53
N CYS A 392 9.30 26.24 -7.65
CA CYS A 392 7.96 25.90 -8.14
C CYS A 392 7.84 24.38 -8.36
N PRO A 393 7.32 23.61 -7.38
CA PRO A 393 7.09 22.18 -7.57
C PRO A 393 5.89 21.90 -8.49
N SER A 394 6.00 20.87 -9.32
CA SER A 394 4.94 20.42 -10.22
C SER A 394 4.85 18.89 -10.29
N VAL A 395 3.63 18.38 -10.55
CA VAL A 395 3.36 16.93 -10.62
C VAL A 395 3.98 16.36 -11.89
N VAL A 396 4.61 15.18 -11.77
CA VAL A 396 5.04 14.40 -12.94
C VAL A 396 3.96 13.41 -13.32
N ALA A 397 3.70 13.24 -14.63
CA ALA A 397 2.60 12.41 -15.10
C ALA A 397 2.86 10.90 -14.91
N HIS A 398 4.12 10.47 -14.99
CA HIS A 398 4.52 9.07 -14.90
C HIS A 398 5.77 8.93 -14.04
N SER A 399 6.06 7.71 -13.57
CA SER A 399 7.32 7.38 -12.90
C SER A 399 8.49 7.88 -13.73
N SER A 400 9.19 8.86 -13.16
CA SER A 400 10.24 9.61 -13.82
C SER A 400 11.49 9.55 -12.98
N THR A 401 12.62 9.79 -13.63
CA THR A 401 13.92 9.81 -12.99
C THR A 401 14.72 11.03 -13.42
N ILE A 402 15.76 11.39 -12.66
CA ILE A 402 16.77 12.37 -13.09
C ILE A 402 18.10 11.64 -13.25
N CYS A 403 18.76 11.80 -14.40
CA CYS A 403 20.08 11.22 -14.60
C CYS A 403 21.18 12.14 -14.08
N ILE A 404 22.02 11.64 -13.16
CA ILE A 404 23.13 12.41 -12.58
C ILE A 404 24.33 12.61 -13.51
N LYS A 405 24.37 11.91 -14.66
CA LYS A 405 25.48 11.95 -15.62
C LYS A 405 25.13 12.63 -16.94
N CYS A 406 23.86 12.87 -17.22
CA CYS A 406 23.49 13.48 -18.49
C CYS A 406 23.89 14.95 -18.51
N ASN A 407 24.26 15.42 -19.70
CA ASN A 407 24.71 16.79 -19.90
C ASN A 407 23.50 17.72 -19.85
N ARG A 408 23.14 18.14 -18.64
CA ARG A 408 22.09 19.13 -18.41
C ARG A 408 22.63 20.52 -18.76
N VAL A 409 21.78 21.40 -19.25
CA VAL A 409 22.14 22.80 -19.53
C VAL A 409 21.57 23.65 -18.39
N PRO A 410 22.43 24.32 -17.59
CA PRO A 410 21.93 25.16 -16.51
C PRO A 410 21.39 26.47 -17.09
N LYS A 411 20.29 26.94 -16.51
CA LYS A 411 19.58 28.18 -16.89
C LYS A 411 19.92 29.31 -15.93
N ASP A 412 19.93 30.53 -16.43
CA ASP A 412 20.22 31.73 -15.65
C ASP A 412 18.97 32.27 -14.96
N TYR A 413 19.10 32.54 -13.66
CA TYR A 413 18.09 33.16 -12.80
C TYR A 413 18.76 34.27 -11.99
N ASN A 414 18.90 35.45 -12.58
CA ASN A 414 19.53 36.61 -11.95
C ASN A 414 21.02 36.38 -11.60
N GLU A 415 21.77 35.83 -12.56
CA GLU A 415 23.17 35.39 -12.47
C GLU A 415 23.43 34.20 -11.53
N PHE A 416 22.36 33.56 -11.04
CA PHE A 416 22.44 32.21 -10.50
C PHE A 416 22.11 31.21 -11.60
N TRP A 417 23.08 30.36 -11.91
CA TRP A 417 22.87 29.24 -12.83
C TRP A 417 22.27 28.07 -12.07
N ILE A 418 21.18 27.49 -12.56
CA ILE A 418 20.49 26.37 -11.93
C ILE A 418 20.21 25.28 -12.95
N TYR A 419 20.47 24.02 -12.60
CA TYR A 419 20.01 22.88 -13.39
C TYR A 419 18.50 22.68 -13.20
N PRO A 420 17.70 22.74 -14.27
CA PRO A 420 16.32 22.27 -14.19
C PRO A 420 16.27 20.75 -14.00
N ASP A 421 15.20 20.27 -13.39
CA ASP A 421 14.87 18.85 -13.40
C ASP A 421 14.60 18.39 -14.84
N ASP A 422 15.50 17.56 -15.38
CA ASP A 422 15.39 16.95 -16.70
C ASP A 422 14.88 15.51 -16.57
N LEU A 423 13.61 15.30 -16.90
CA LEU A 423 12.88 14.06 -16.63
C LEU A 423 13.25 12.97 -17.63
N HIS A 424 13.66 11.83 -17.09
CA HIS A 424 13.99 10.62 -17.82
C HIS A 424 12.97 9.52 -17.53
N THR A 425 12.52 8.82 -18.57
CA THR A 425 11.58 7.70 -18.45
C THR A 425 12.28 6.36 -18.64
N PHE A 426 11.76 5.32 -17.97
CA PHE A 426 12.27 3.97 -18.02
C PHE A 426 11.21 2.98 -18.51
N SER A 427 11.62 2.09 -19.42
CA SER A 427 10.95 0.81 -19.64
C SER A 427 11.83 -0.31 -19.07
N ASN A 428 12.70 -0.90 -19.91
CA ASN A 428 13.78 -1.82 -19.49
C ASN A 428 15.15 -1.12 -19.44
N LYS A 429 15.26 0.02 -20.11
CA LYS A 429 16.41 0.93 -20.15
C LYS A 429 15.89 2.36 -20.14
N CYS A 430 16.77 3.32 -19.81
CA CYS A 430 16.40 4.72 -19.95
C CYS A 430 16.10 5.04 -21.42
N LEU A 431 14.98 5.69 -21.68
CA LEU A 431 14.57 6.11 -23.03
C LEU A 431 15.24 7.42 -23.46
N ASN A 432 15.64 8.24 -22.49
CA ASN A 432 16.24 9.56 -22.71
C ASN A 432 17.77 9.48 -22.82
N CYS A 433 18.43 8.49 -22.23
CA CYS A 433 19.88 8.36 -22.28
C CYS A 433 20.37 6.91 -22.26
N ARG A 434 21.68 6.71 -22.47
CA ARG A 434 22.33 5.39 -22.43
C ARG A 434 22.86 5.01 -21.05
N CYS A 435 22.55 5.77 -20.00
CA CYS A 435 23.01 5.47 -18.65
C CYS A 435 22.19 4.33 -18.02
N SER A 436 22.85 3.55 -17.18
CA SER A 436 22.22 2.50 -16.37
C SER A 436 21.32 3.09 -15.27
N ARG A 437 20.39 2.29 -14.74
CA ARG A 437 19.42 2.73 -13.71
C ARG A 437 20.08 3.23 -12.42
N ASN A 438 21.21 2.66 -12.01
CA ASN A 438 21.99 3.14 -10.86
C ASN A 438 22.59 4.54 -11.03
N ARG A 439 22.48 5.15 -12.22
CA ARG A 439 22.84 6.56 -12.49
C ARG A 439 21.62 7.47 -12.57
N HIS A 440 20.47 6.98 -12.11
CA HIS A 440 19.21 7.70 -12.13
C HIS A 440 18.63 7.72 -10.73
N ILE A 441 17.96 8.82 -10.42
CA ILE A 441 17.26 9.02 -9.16
C ILE A 441 15.79 9.05 -9.48
N ASP A 442 15.03 8.16 -8.88
CA ASP A 442 13.57 8.17 -9.00
C ASP A 442 13.02 9.46 -8.37
N ILE A 443 12.11 10.12 -9.09
CA ILE A 443 11.45 11.34 -8.64
C ILE A 443 9.94 11.23 -8.82
N ASN A 444 9.23 11.74 -7.82
CA ASN A 444 7.78 11.79 -7.74
C ASN A 444 7.22 13.21 -7.99
N TYR A 445 8.09 14.20 -8.19
CA TYR A 445 7.74 15.56 -8.57
C TYR A 445 8.91 16.25 -9.26
N LYS A 446 8.60 17.29 -10.04
CA LYS A 446 9.56 18.13 -10.74
C LYS A 446 9.68 19.50 -10.05
N LEU A 447 10.88 20.07 -10.04
CA LEU A 447 11.18 21.43 -9.60
C LEU A 447 11.47 22.34 -10.81
N ASP A 448 10.70 23.42 -10.90
CA ASP A 448 10.94 24.54 -11.78
C ASP A 448 11.28 25.80 -10.96
N TYR A 449 11.80 26.84 -11.63
CA TYR A 449 12.24 28.07 -10.98
C TYR A 449 11.71 29.30 -11.72
N GLU A 450 11.32 30.32 -10.96
CA GLU A 450 10.82 31.61 -11.44
C GLU A 450 11.50 32.76 -10.69
N LEU A 451 11.53 33.95 -11.28
CA LEU A 451 11.92 35.17 -10.56
C LEU A 451 10.68 35.85 -9.99
N SER A 452 10.72 36.22 -8.71
CA SER A 452 9.66 36.96 -8.04
C SER A 452 10.13 38.34 -7.59
N ASN A 453 9.30 39.35 -7.86
CA ASN A 453 9.51 40.74 -7.42
C ASN A 453 8.75 40.95 -6.09
N ASN A 454 9.46 41.19 -4.99
CA ASN A 454 8.99 41.83 -3.75
C ASN A 454 9.91 41.41 -2.61
N VAL A 455 10.89 42.26 -2.28
CA VAL A 455 11.75 42.05 -1.11
C VAL A 455 11.69 43.29 -0.25
N ASN A 456 11.25 43.12 0.99
CA ASN A 456 11.54 44.06 2.06
C ASN A 456 12.48 43.36 3.06
N LYS A 457 13.14 44.13 3.93
CA LYS A 457 14.09 43.59 4.92
C LYS A 457 13.46 42.53 5.83
N GLN A 458 12.18 42.69 6.17
CA GLN A 458 11.42 41.75 6.99
C GLN A 458 11.32 40.35 6.34
N PHE A 459 11.24 40.28 5.01
CA PHE A 459 11.24 39.03 4.27
C PHE A 459 12.58 38.27 4.38
N ILE A 460 13.70 39.00 4.42
CA ILE A 460 15.03 38.38 4.56
C ILE A 460 15.24 37.81 5.96
N ASP A 461 14.79 38.51 7.00
CA ASP A 461 14.84 38.00 8.37
C ASP A 461 14.01 36.71 8.52
N GLU A 462 12.87 36.61 7.81
CA GLU A 462 12.06 35.40 7.74
C GLU A 462 12.81 34.24 7.03
N ILE A 463 13.53 34.52 5.94
CA ILE A 463 14.37 33.53 5.25
C ILE A 463 15.46 32.99 6.19
N LYS A 464 16.15 33.86 6.94
CA LYS A 464 17.19 33.44 7.90
C LYS A 464 16.61 32.54 8.98
N LEU A 465 15.49 32.94 9.58
CA LEU A 465 14.81 32.13 10.60
C LEU A 465 14.40 30.75 10.08
N LYS A 466 13.81 30.68 8.86
CA LYS A 466 13.44 29.40 8.23
C LYS A 466 14.66 28.54 7.91
N SER A 467 15.74 29.15 7.45
CA SER A 467 17.01 28.45 7.18
C SER A 467 17.55 27.79 8.44
N ASP A 468 17.61 28.50 9.55
CA ASP A 468 18.11 27.97 10.84
C ASP A 468 17.24 26.81 11.34
N GLN A 469 15.91 26.95 11.24
CA GLN A 469 14.97 25.89 11.61
C GLN A 469 15.17 24.61 10.78
N LEU A 470 15.33 24.76 9.47
CA LEU A 470 15.53 23.62 8.55
C LEU A 470 16.89 22.95 8.76
N ASN A 471 17.94 23.74 8.94
CA ASN A 471 19.28 23.23 9.24
C ASN A 471 19.25 22.40 10.54
N GLN A 472 18.63 22.93 11.60
CA GLN A 472 18.47 22.19 12.85
C GLN A 472 17.66 20.90 12.66
N ALA A 473 16.60 20.93 11.87
CA ALA A 473 15.80 19.74 11.61
C ALA A 473 16.59 18.65 10.87
N ILE A 474 17.35 19.01 9.84
CA ILE A 474 18.22 18.08 9.10
C ILE A 474 19.26 17.45 10.04
N PHE A 475 19.88 18.22 10.93
CA PHE A 475 20.82 17.67 11.90
C PHE A 475 20.14 16.66 12.84
N GLU A 476 18.96 16.98 13.37
CA GLU A 476 18.20 16.08 14.26
C GLU A 476 17.77 14.79 13.54
N PHE A 477 17.36 14.89 12.27
CA PHE A 477 17.06 13.71 11.44
C PHE A 477 18.31 12.87 11.15
N GLY A 478 19.45 13.51 10.88
CA GLY A 478 20.75 12.84 10.73
C GLY A 478 21.13 12.06 11.98
N CYS A 479 21.04 12.69 13.17
CA CYS A 479 21.28 12.01 14.44
C CYS A 479 20.32 10.83 14.66
N PHE A 480 19.04 10.99 14.34
CA PHE A 480 18.06 9.91 14.41
C PHE A 480 18.43 8.71 13.52
N PHE A 481 18.89 8.94 12.28
CA PHE A 481 19.36 7.87 11.42
C PHE A 481 20.60 7.16 12.00
N VAL A 482 21.54 7.92 12.56
CA VAL A 482 22.74 7.35 13.20
C VAL A 482 22.39 6.49 14.41
N ASP A 483 21.51 6.97 15.29
CA ASP A 483 21.11 6.25 16.50
C ASP A 483 20.34 4.95 16.18
N THR A 484 19.52 4.98 15.12
CA THR A 484 18.74 3.83 14.66
C THR A 484 19.54 2.86 13.79
N SER A 485 20.62 3.33 13.15
CA SER A 485 21.39 2.50 12.22
C SER A 485 22.29 1.46 12.91
N ARG A 486 22.59 1.67 14.19
CA ARG A 486 23.24 0.67 15.05
C ARG A 486 22.41 -0.62 15.20
N THR A 487 21.11 -0.54 14.96
CA THR A 487 20.20 -1.69 14.91
C THR A 487 19.76 -2.08 13.49
N LEU A 488 19.84 -1.17 12.51
CA LEU A 488 19.39 -1.38 11.12
C LEU A 488 20.38 -0.71 10.14
N LYS A 489 21.08 -1.45 9.27
CA LYS A 489 22.04 -0.84 8.32
C LYS A 489 21.34 0.12 7.32
N THR A 490 21.23 1.41 7.64
CA THR A 490 20.76 2.44 6.72
C THR A 490 21.94 3.32 6.29
N ASN A 491 22.11 3.50 4.97
CA ASN A 491 23.00 4.52 4.44
C ASN A 491 22.41 5.89 4.74
N ASP A 492 23.25 6.86 5.10
CA ASP A 492 22.80 8.23 5.31
C ASP A 492 22.33 8.86 3.99
N LEU A 493 21.02 8.83 3.77
CA LEU A 493 20.39 9.39 2.58
C LEU A 493 20.53 10.90 2.52
N ILE A 494 20.56 11.60 3.66
CA ILE A 494 20.74 13.06 3.70
C ILE A 494 22.12 13.40 3.14
N LEU A 495 23.17 12.72 3.62
CA LEU A 495 24.54 12.95 3.16
C LEU A 495 24.69 12.59 1.66
N SER A 496 24.04 11.51 1.21
CA SER A 496 24.01 11.15 -0.21
C SER A 496 23.41 12.26 -1.09
N PHE A 497 22.23 12.79 -0.71
CA PHE A 497 21.59 13.89 -1.44
C PHE A 497 22.40 15.18 -1.37
N LEU A 498 22.99 15.51 -0.22
CA LEU A 498 23.81 16.70 -0.04
C LEU A 498 25.08 16.65 -0.90
N ASN A 499 25.76 15.50 -0.95
CA ASN A 499 26.93 15.32 -1.81
C ASN A 499 26.59 15.52 -3.29
N GLN A 500 25.45 14.98 -3.74
CA GLN A 500 24.99 15.18 -5.11
C GLN A 500 24.70 16.66 -5.40
N MET A 501 24.01 17.34 -4.49
CA MET A 501 23.69 18.76 -4.60
C MET A 501 24.96 19.62 -4.72
N ILE A 502 25.97 19.34 -3.89
CA ILE A 502 27.27 20.02 -3.92
C ILE A 502 27.98 19.78 -5.26
N GLU A 503 27.96 18.54 -5.76
CA GLU A 503 28.58 18.19 -7.03
C GLU A 503 27.89 18.88 -8.22
N GLU A 504 26.57 19.08 -8.17
CA GLU A 504 25.86 19.88 -9.18
C GLU A 504 26.34 21.34 -9.21
N GLU A 505 26.49 21.99 -8.05
CA GLU A 505 27.02 23.36 -7.98
C GLU A 505 28.49 23.44 -8.44
N ASN A 506 29.30 22.43 -8.11
CA ASN A 506 30.68 22.31 -8.59
C ASN A 506 30.73 22.24 -10.13
N GLN A 507 29.89 21.42 -10.74
CA GLN A 507 29.81 21.31 -12.20
C GLN A 507 29.40 22.63 -12.85
N ILE A 508 28.44 23.35 -12.26
CA ILE A 508 28.05 24.69 -12.73
C ILE A 508 29.25 25.65 -12.68
N CYS A 509 30.02 25.63 -11.58
CA CYS A 509 31.21 26.46 -11.42
C CYS A 509 32.31 26.12 -12.44
N GLN A 510 32.39 24.88 -12.92
CA GLN A 510 33.34 24.49 -13.95
C GLN A 510 32.89 24.87 -15.37
N LEU A 511 31.57 24.88 -15.61
CA LEU A 511 31.00 25.08 -16.95
C LEU A 511 30.74 26.55 -17.31
N LYS A 512 30.41 27.40 -16.33
CA LYS A 512 30.00 28.79 -16.56
C LYS A 512 31.10 29.76 -16.14
N THR A 513 31.35 30.79 -16.94
CA THR A 513 32.36 31.82 -16.63
C THR A 513 31.85 32.88 -15.64
N ASN A 514 30.56 33.24 -15.70
CA ASN A 514 29.93 34.20 -14.79
C ASN A 514 29.19 33.45 -13.68
N ASN A 515 29.92 32.89 -12.72
CA ASN A 515 29.39 31.95 -11.72
C ASN A 515 29.65 32.37 -10.26
N ASN A 516 30.04 33.62 -10.01
CA ASN A 516 30.50 34.08 -8.69
C ASN A 516 29.51 33.72 -7.57
N LEU A 517 28.21 33.89 -7.81
CA LEU A 517 27.16 33.55 -6.84
C LEU A 517 27.05 32.04 -6.59
N ASN A 518 27.14 31.22 -7.63
CA ASN A 518 27.20 29.76 -7.49
C ASN A 518 28.44 29.30 -6.72
N LEU A 519 29.59 29.97 -6.90
CA LEU A 519 30.81 29.66 -6.15
C LEU A 519 30.65 29.94 -4.65
N ILE A 520 29.93 31.00 -4.27
CA ILE A 520 29.58 31.30 -2.88
C ILE A 520 28.65 30.20 -2.33
N LEU A 521 27.60 29.84 -3.07
CA LEU A 521 26.68 28.77 -2.67
C LEU A 521 27.40 27.42 -2.51
N TYR A 522 28.28 27.06 -3.44
CA TYR A 522 29.09 25.85 -3.37
C TYR A 522 29.92 25.80 -2.07
N LYS A 523 30.55 26.91 -1.69
CA LYS A 523 31.31 27.00 -0.42
C LYS A 523 30.39 26.87 0.80
N GLN A 524 29.25 27.56 0.81
CA GLN A 524 28.28 27.48 1.91
C GLN A 524 27.72 26.05 2.08
N LEU A 525 27.42 25.35 0.99
CA LEU A 525 26.94 23.96 1.06
C LEU A 525 28.02 22.99 1.57
N ASN A 526 29.29 23.20 1.21
CA ASN A 526 30.39 22.41 1.77
C ASN A 526 30.55 22.66 3.28
N GLN A 527 30.49 23.92 3.72
CA GLN A 527 30.52 24.24 5.16
C GLN A 527 29.33 23.57 5.89
N PHE A 528 28.13 23.67 5.33
CA PHE A 528 26.94 23.01 5.89
C PHE A 528 27.11 21.49 6.01
N LYS A 529 27.73 20.86 5.00
CA LYS A 529 28.08 19.43 5.04
C LYS A 529 29.10 19.11 6.15
N GLU A 530 30.16 19.90 6.27
CA GLU A 530 31.17 19.70 7.31
C GLU A 530 30.55 19.80 8.72
N GLU A 531 29.68 20.79 8.94
CA GLU A 531 28.93 20.95 10.19
C GLU A 531 28.00 19.76 10.46
N TYR A 532 27.34 19.24 9.42
CA TYR A 532 26.50 18.04 9.49
C TYR A 532 27.29 16.81 9.94
N GLU A 533 28.40 16.51 9.26
CA GLU A 533 29.26 15.36 9.56
C GLU A 533 29.87 15.48 10.97
N GLN A 534 30.27 16.68 11.40
CA GLN A 534 30.78 16.93 12.76
C GLN A 534 29.72 16.61 13.83
N ARG A 535 28.49 17.11 13.66
CA ARG A 535 27.39 16.86 14.62
C ARG A 535 27.02 15.39 14.70
N GLN A 536 27.01 14.69 13.57
CA GLN A 536 26.79 13.24 13.56
C GLN A 536 27.85 12.48 14.37
N ASN A 537 29.12 12.82 14.19
CA ASN A 537 30.21 12.19 14.96
C ASN A 537 30.08 12.40 16.47
N VAL A 538 29.62 13.59 16.89
CA VAL A 538 29.31 13.85 18.31
C VAL A 538 28.13 12.99 18.79
N SER A 539 27.06 12.84 18.00
CA SER A 539 25.93 11.97 18.36
C SER A 539 26.35 10.50 18.51
N ILE A 540 27.25 10.01 17.65
CA ILE A 540 27.82 8.65 17.78
C ILE A 540 28.48 8.49 19.16
N SER A 541 29.21 9.50 19.65
CA SER A 541 29.90 9.42 20.94
C SER A 541 28.95 9.41 22.16
N ASN A 542 27.78 10.05 22.04
CA ASN A 542 26.80 10.18 23.13
C ASN A 542 25.64 9.19 22.93
N LYS A 543 25.61 8.09 23.69
CA LYS A 543 24.49 7.13 23.68
C LYS A 543 23.22 7.76 24.28
N ASN A 544 22.50 8.56 23.52
CA ASN A 544 21.20 9.09 23.91
C ASN A 544 20.08 8.13 23.54
N SER A 545 19.01 8.12 24.35
CA SER A 545 17.79 7.38 24.01
C SER A 545 17.02 8.11 22.91
N ILE A 546 16.56 7.35 21.91
CA ILE A 546 15.78 7.88 20.79
C ILE A 546 14.44 8.41 21.30
N ASN A 547 14.18 9.71 21.12
CA ASN A 547 12.87 10.30 21.40
C ASN A 547 12.03 10.37 20.13
N LEU A 548 11.29 9.29 19.86
CA LEU A 548 10.48 9.15 18.65
C LEU A 548 9.38 10.23 18.54
N ASN A 549 8.77 10.64 19.66
CA ASN A 549 7.75 11.70 19.66
C ASN A 549 8.33 13.05 19.23
N LYS A 550 9.56 13.38 19.66
CA LYS A 550 10.26 14.60 19.21
C LYS A 550 10.43 14.60 17.69
N ILE A 551 10.79 13.46 17.10
CA ILE A 551 10.97 13.31 15.64
C ILE A 551 9.67 13.51 14.87
N TYR A 552 8.55 12.94 15.34
CA TYR A 552 7.25 13.17 14.70
C TYR A 552 6.79 14.63 14.81
N ILE A 553 6.95 15.27 15.98
CA ILE A 553 6.63 16.69 16.17
C ILE A 553 7.47 17.57 15.24
N LEU A 554 8.78 17.29 15.16
CA LEU A 554 9.68 18.01 14.27
C LEU A 554 9.26 17.84 12.80
N SER A 555 8.98 16.62 12.36
CA SER A 555 8.51 16.33 11.00
C SER A 555 7.22 17.09 10.68
N GLN A 556 6.26 17.11 11.60
CA GLN A 556 5.01 17.85 11.44
C GLN A 556 5.26 19.36 11.33
N ASN A 557 6.13 19.94 12.18
CA ASN A 557 6.46 21.36 12.12
C ASN A 557 7.14 21.74 10.80
N ILE A 558 8.09 20.95 10.33
CA ILE A 558 8.78 21.18 9.06
C ILE A 558 7.83 21.04 7.87
N SER A 559 6.90 20.10 7.91
CA SER A 559 5.92 19.90 6.84
C SER A 559 4.96 21.09 6.63
N ARG A 560 4.85 22.01 7.61
CA ARG A 560 4.02 23.23 7.54
C ARG A 560 4.77 24.46 6.98
N ILE A 561 6.06 24.33 6.66
CA ILE A 561 6.78 25.41 5.99
C ILE A 561 6.26 25.48 4.55
N ASP A 562 5.70 26.63 4.15
CA ASP A 562 4.95 26.82 2.88
C ASP A 562 5.59 26.14 1.64
N LEU A 563 6.90 26.30 1.44
CA LEU A 563 7.58 25.70 0.29
C LEU A 563 7.75 24.17 0.39
N ILE A 564 7.89 23.64 1.60
CA ILE A 564 7.94 22.19 1.85
C ILE A 564 6.54 21.59 1.75
N GLU A 565 5.53 22.26 2.30
CA GLU A 565 4.13 21.87 2.20
C GLU A 565 3.71 21.72 0.73
N LYS A 566 4.01 22.73 -0.11
CA LYS A 566 3.76 22.68 -1.56
C LYS A 566 4.43 21.49 -2.24
N GLN A 567 5.68 21.18 -1.88
CA GLN A 567 6.37 20.01 -2.41
C GLN A 567 5.73 18.69 -1.97
N ILE A 568 5.38 18.58 -0.68
CA ILE A 568 4.69 17.40 -0.11
C ILE A 568 3.32 17.19 -0.75
N ASP A 569 2.58 18.26 -1.02
CA ASP A 569 1.25 18.18 -1.63
C ASP A 569 1.33 17.67 -3.07
N VAL A 570 2.33 18.11 -3.84
CA VAL A 570 2.60 17.59 -5.18
C VAL A 570 2.99 16.10 -5.12
N ILE A 571 3.81 15.70 -4.14
CA ILE A 571 4.14 14.28 -3.89
C ILE A 571 2.87 13.47 -3.58
N LYS A 572 2.00 13.95 -2.70
CA LYS A 572 0.72 13.31 -2.38
C LYS A 572 -0.18 13.22 -3.60
N GLN A 573 -0.21 14.25 -4.45
CA GLN A 573 -0.98 14.26 -5.69
C GLN A 573 -0.48 13.22 -6.70
N TYR A 574 0.84 13.11 -6.86
CA TYR A 574 1.46 12.05 -7.66
C TYR A 574 1.03 10.66 -7.16
N HIS A 575 1.15 10.42 -5.86
CA HIS A 575 0.77 9.13 -5.28
C HIS A 575 -0.73 8.84 -5.38
N ARG A 576 -1.61 9.83 -5.19
CA ARG A 576 -3.06 9.65 -5.42
C ARG A 576 -3.36 9.28 -6.88
N THR A 577 -2.68 9.92 -7.82
CA THR A 577 -2.84 9.63 -9.26
C THR A 577 -2.41 8.19 -9.55
N TYR A 578 -1.24 7.79 -9.05
CA TYR A 578 -0.75 6.41 -9.17
C TYR A 578 -1.72 5.38 -8.55
N MET A 579 -2.24 5.66 -7.35
CA MET A 579 -3.22 4.79 -6.68
C MET A 579 -4.51 4.67 -7.50
N ASN A 580 -5.01 5.77 -8.08
CA ASN A 580 -6.20 5.76 -8.92
C ASN A 580 -5.99 4.98 -10.22
N GLU A 581 -4.81 5.06 -10.83
CA GLU A 581 -4.44 4.23 -11.99
C GLU A 581 -4.39 2.73 -11.63
N GLN A 582 -4.04 2.41 -10.39
CA GLN A 582 -4.05 1.05 -9.84
C GLN A 582 -5.38 0.69 -9.14
N GLU A 583 -6.44 1.48 -9.29
CA GLU A 583 -7.75 1.19 -8.70
C GLU A 583 -8.74 0.72 -9.76
N LYS A 584 -9.24 -0.52 -9.62
CA LYS A 584 -10.37 -1.01 -10.42
C LYS A 584 -11.65 -0.83 -9.62
N GLN A 585 -12.53 0.07 -10.09
CA GLN A 585 -13.85 0.27 -9.51
C GLN A 585 -14.87 -0.70 -10.13
N LEU A 586 -15.62 -1.36 -9.26
CA LEU A 586 -16.78 -2.16 -9.59
C LEU A 586 -18.02 -1.30 -9.33
N LEU A 587 -18.79 -1.07 -10.38
CA LEU A 587 -20.07 -0.38 -10.34
C LEU A 587 -21.10 -1.17 -9.52
#